data_AF-A0A0F2Q9L6-F1
#
_entry.id   AF-A0A0F2Q9L6-F1
#
_cell.length_a   1.000
_cell.length_b   1.000
_cell.length_c   1.000
_cell.angle_alpha   90.00
_cell.angle_beta   90.00
_cell.angle_gamma   90.00
#
_symmetry.space_group_name_H-M   'P 1'
#
loop_
_entity.id
_entity.type
_entity.pdbx_description
1 polymer ?
#
loop_
_entity_poly.entity_id
_entity_poly.type
_entity_poly.pdbx_seq_one_letter_code
_entity_poly.pdbx_strand_id
1 'polypeptide(L)'
;MKLCPECKSDSIEKSYSIGLRVVVCIILLFIPFGIFFCWIPFVFPYTYRCKVCGTDVKEEELIDIDWREKEIMLEQYKIFEEKLAPFLDKWFLDKEQVYKVVKAKGQFLLLVFTNNDIYPCRIVNYINENGISKFMVNRKLTSEFHLFKNQGVGIYDVNNKEVEEPQDSLSSFGKQVISENELIKYKYGKGTLIEWLKQDGKLVEKIEIVN
;
A
#
# COMPACT_ATOMS: atom_id res chain seq x y z
N MET A 1 11.73 -18.99 -8.87
CA MET A 1 11.52 -17.53 -9.09
C MET A 1 11.13 -16.95 -7.75
N LYS A 2 11.61 -15.76 -7.38
CA LYS A 2 11.32 -15.18 -6.06
C LYS A 2 10.08 -14.29 -6.12
N LEU A 3 9.18 -14.44 -5.14
CA LEU A 3 8.00 -13.60 -4.96
C LEU A 3 8.05 -12.82 -3.66
N CYS A 4 7.48 -11.62 -3.70
CA CYS A 4 7.22 -10.83 -2.50
C CYS A 4 6.23 -11.58 -1.59
N PRO A 5 6.53 -11.79 -0.30
CA PRO A 5 5.64 -12.51 0.60
C PRO A 5 4.29 -11.80 0.81
N GLU A 6 4.29 -10.47 0.73
CA GLU A 6 3.11 -9.64 0.97
C GLU A 6 2.15 -9.60 -0.23
N CYS A 7 2.65 -9.29 -1.43
CA CYS A 7 1.80 -9.08 -2.60
C CYS A 7 1.93 -10.15 -3.70
N LYS A 8 2.79 -11.16 -3.50
CA LYS A 8 3.06 -12.24 -4.46
C LYS A 8 3.52 -11.77 -5.84
N SER A 9 4.02 -10.53 -5.94
CA SER A 9 4.64 -10.02 -7.17
C SER A 9 6.06 -10.56 -7.34
N ASP A 10 6.44 -10.87 -8.57
CA ASP A 10 7.80 -11.25 -8.99
C ASP A 10 8.70 -10.03 -9.29
N SER A 11 8.15 -8.81 -9.20
CA SER A 11 8.89 -7.57 -9.44
C SER A 11 9.63 -7.11 -8.19
N ILE A 12 10.79 -7.70 -7.97
CA ILE A 12 11.66 -7.45 -6.82
C ILE A 12 12.97 -6.84 -7.31
N GLU A 13 13.40 -5.75 -6.70
CA GLU A 13 14.69 -5.12 -6.92
C GLU A 13 15.61 -5.26 -5.70
N LYS A 14 16.92 -5.29 -5.93
CA LYS A 14 17.90 -5.20 -4.85
C LYS A 14 18.06 -3.73 -4.48
N SER A 15 17.69 -3.35 -3.27
CA SER A 15 17.65 -1.95 -2.83
C SER A 15 19.05 -1.35 -2.61
N TYR A 16 20.05 -2.19 -2.30
CA TYR A 16 21.42 -1.75 -2.07
C TYR A 16 22.30 -1.90 -3.32
N SER A 17 22.91 -0.79 -3.72
CA SER A 17 23.89 -0.76 -4.81
C SER A 17 25.26 -1.21 -4.32
N ILE A 18 25.87 -2.14 -5.07
CA ILE A 18 27.29 -2.52 -4.89
C ILE A 18 28.21 -1.29 -4.97
N GLY A 19 27.83 -0.28 -5.77
CA GLY A 19 28.60 0.93 -5.95
C GLY A 19 28.71 1.76 -4.67
N LEU A 20 27.64 1.87 -3.90
CA LEU A 20 27.69 2.59 -2.61
C LEU A 20 28.67 1.91 -1.64
N ARG A 21 28.69 0.57 -1.58
CA ARG A 21 29.62 -0.19 -0.74
C ARG A 21 31.07 0.08 -1.14
N VAL A 22 31.35 0.07 -2.44
CA VAL A 22 32.69 0.38 -2.97
C VAL A 22 33.13 1.80 -2.61
N VAL A 23 32.24 2.80 -2.76
CA VAL A 23 32.54 4.19 -2.40
C VAL A 23 32.85 4.32 -0.91
N VAL A 24 32.04 3.69 -0.04
CA VAL A 24 32.30 3.68 1.41
C VAL A 24 33.65 3.03 1.72
N CYS A 25 34.02 1.94 1.04
CA CYS A 25 35.33 1.31 1.21
C CYS A 25 36.48 2.22 0.77
N ILE A 26 36.33 2.93 -0.36
CA ILE A 26 37.32 3.91 -0.82
C ILE A 26 37.52 5.01 0.23
N ILE A 27 36.45 5.54 0.81
CA ILE A 27 36.53 6.55 1.88
C ILE A 27 37.26 5.98 3.11
N LEU A 28 36.93 4.73 3.51
CA LEU A 28 37.57 4.07 4.64
C LEU A 28 39.08 3.87 4.44
N LEU A 29 39.58 3.66 3.22
CA LEU A 29 41.01 3.50 2.96
C LEU A 29 41.85 4.75 3.30
N PHE A 30 41.25 5.95 3.33
CA PHE A 30 41.93 7.18 3.70
C PHE A 30 41.96 7.44 5.21
N ILE A 31 41.26 6.63 6.00
CA ILE A 31 41.26 6.71 7.46
C ILE A 31 42.35 5.76 8.00
N PRO A 32 43.21 6.19 8.93
CA PRO A 32 44.19 5.29 9.55
C PRO A 32 43.46 4.09 10.19
N PHE A 33 43.98 2.88 9.95
CA PHE A 33 43.35 1.59 10.28
C PHE A 33 42.04 1.26 9.52
N GLY A 34 41.57 2.09 8.60
CA GLY A 34 40.33 1.87 7.86
C GLY A 34 40.35 0.63 6.96
N ILE A 35 41.53 0.14 6.57
CA ILE A 35 41.68 -1.14 5.86
C ILE A 35 41.14 -2.32 6.68
N PHE A 36 41.24 -2.27 8.01
CA PHE A 36 40.69 -3.30 8.91
C PHE A 36 39.16 -3.26 8.99
N PHE A 37 38.53 -2.17 8.52
CA PHE A 37 37.07 -1.99 8.55
C PHE A 37 36.44 -2.04 7.15
N CYS A 38 37.23 -2.07 6.07
CA CYS A 38 36.75 -2.10 4.68
C CYS A 38 35.89 -3.33 4.32
N TRP A 39 35.94 -4.42 5.11
CA TRP A 39 35.11 -5.59 4.88
C TRP A 39 33.69 -5.45 5.48
N ILE A 40 33.48 -4.56 6.45
CA ILE A 40 32.20 -4.37 7.16
C ILE A 40 31.02 -4.13 6.21
N PRO A 41 31.11 -3.25 5.19
CA PRO A 41 30.01 -3.03 4.25
C PRO A 41 29.58 -4.28 3.46
N PHE A 42 30.45 -5.29 3.34
CA PHE A 42 30.15 -6.53 2.61
C PHE A 42 29.47 -7.60 3.46
N VAL A 43 29.54 -7.50 4.78
CA VAL A 43 28.89 -8.45 5.71
C VAL A 43 27.39 -8.20 5.80
N PHE A 44 26.94 -6.98 5.59
CA PHE A 44 25.52 -6.67 5.63
C PHE A 44 24.79 -7.36 4.48
N PRO A 45 23.72 -8.14 4.77
CA PRO A 45 22.96 -8.82 3.73
C PRO A 45 22.27 -7.80 2.82
N TYR A 46 22.04 -8.19 1.57
CA TYR A 46 21.26 -7.37 0.66
C TYR A 46 19.80 -7.32 1.13
N THR A 47 19.20 -6.13 1.13
CA THR A 47 17.76 -5.98 1.21
C THR A 47 17.16 -5.93 -0.18
N TYR A 48 15.95 -6.44 -0.30
CA TYR A 48 15.19 -6.51 -1.52
C TYR A 48 13.92 -5.70 -1.35
N ARG A 49 13.57 -4.87 -2.33
CA ARG A 49 12.34 -4.08 -2.32
C ARG A 49 11.39 -4.59 -3.40
N CYS A 50 10.14 -4.80 -3.06
CA CYS A 50 9.12 -5.06 -4.08
C CYS A 50 8.73 -3.76 -4.77
N LYS A 51 8.79 -3.70 -6.11
CA LYS A 51 8.39 -2.49 -6.86
C LYS A 51 6.88 -2.22 -6.82
N VAL A 52 6.08 -3.23 -6.53
CA VAL A 52 4.61 -3.13 -6.55
C VAL A 52 4.09 -2.66 -5.20
N CYS A 53 4.50 -3.33 -4.11
CA CYS A 53 4.03 -2.97 -2.77
C CYS A 53 5.01 -2.11 -1.97
N GLY A 54 6.22 -1.86 -2.47
CA GLY A 54 7.22 -1.04 -1.79
C GLY A 54 7.86 -1.69 -0.56
N THR A 55 7.48 -2.92 -0.20
CA THR A 55 7.95 -3.58 1.03
C THR A 55 9.41 -4.01 0.88
N ASP A 56 10.23 -3.62 1.84
CA ASP A 56 11.59 -4.13 2.01
C ASP A 56 11.55 -5.49 2.72
N VAL A 57 12.20 -6.49 2.13
CA VAL A 57 12.25 -7.87 2.59
C VAL A 57 13.67 -8.40 2.49
N LYS A 58 14.00 -9.36 3.34
CA LYS A 58 15.27 -10.10 3.24
C LYS A 58 15.16 -11.21 2.20
N GLU A 59 16.31 -11.67 1.71
CA GLU A 59 16.35 -12.75 0.72
C GLU A 59 15.67 -14.04 1.21
N GLU A 60 15.82 -14.33 2.49
CA GLU A 60 15.30 -15.52 3.19
C GLU A 60 13.77 -15.49 3.33
N GLU A 61 13.17 -14.29 3.29
CA GLU A 61 11.72 -14.07 3.40
C GLU A 61 11.01 -14.13 2.04
N LEU A 62 11.79 -14.16 0.95
CA LEU A 62 11.25 -14.28 -0.39
C LEU A 62 10.78 -15.71 -0.63
N ILE A 63 9.58 -15.83 -1.20
CA ILE A 63 8.98 -17.12 -1.51
C ILE A 63 9.60 -17.59 -2.82
N ASP A 64 10.32 -18.70 -2.80
CA ASP A 64 10.77 -19.33 -4.03
C ASP A 64 9.67 -20.23 -4.56
N ILE A 65 9.27 -19.98 -5.81
CA ILE A 65 8.24 -20.75 -6.50
C ILE A 65 8.76 -21.29 -7.82
N ASP A 66 8.22 -22.43 -8.25
CA ASP A 66 8.45 -22.94 -9.59
C ASP A 66 7.52 -22.27 -10.61
N TRP A 67 7.86 -22.36 -11.90
CA TRP A 67 7.05 -21.80 -12.99
C TRP A 67 5.64 -22.39 -13.05
N ARG A 68 5.45 -23.66 -12.65
CA ARG A 68 4.13 -24.30 -12.57
C ARG A 68 3.23 -23.65 -11.52
N GLU A 69 3.81 -23.35 -10.35
CA GLU A 69 3.09 -22.67 -9.27
C GLU A 69 2.73 -21.24 -9.67
N LYS A 70 3.60 -20.58 -10.44
CA LYS A 70 3.32 -19.26 -11.01
C LYS A 70 2.07 -19.28 -11.89
N GLU A 71 1.92 -20.26 -12.79
CA GLU A 71 0.72 -20.38 -13.63
C GLU A 71 -0.55 -20.56 -12.80
N ILE A 72 -0.50 -21.41 -11.77
CA ILE A 72 -1.63 -21.60 -10.85
C ILE A 72 -1.99 -20.29 -10.14
N MET A 73 -1.01 -19.53 -9.66
CA MET A 73 -1.25 -18.25 -9.01
C MET A 73 -1.84 -17.20 -9.96
N LEU A 74 -1.39 -17.18 -11.22
CA LEU A 74 -1.95 -16.27 -12.24
C LEU A 74 -3.42 -16.60 -12.53
N GLU A 75 -3.76 -17.88 -12.63
CA GLU A 75 -5.14 -18.32 -12.84
C GLU A 75 -6.02 -17.96 -11.62
N GLN A 76 -5.53 -18.21 -10.40
CA GLN A 76 -6.21 -17.81 -9.16
C GLN A 76 -6.42 -16.30 -9.09
N TYR A 77 -5.40 -15.52 -9.48
CA TYR A 77 -5.49 -14.07 -9.51
C TYR A 77 -6.53 -13.60 -10.53
N LYS A 78 -6.57 -14.19 -11.73
CA LYS A 78 -7.57 -13.87 -12.75
C LYS A 78 -8.99 -14.15 -12.28
N ILE A 79 -9.24 -15.31 -11.67
CA ILE A 79 -10.54 -15.64 -11.06
C ILE A 79 -10.89 -14.63 -9.97
N PHE A 80 -9.93 -14.22 -9.17
CA PHE A 80 -10.11 -13.20 -8.14
C PHE A 80 -10.44 -11.82 -8.74
N GLU A 81 -9.77 -11.42 -9.82
CA GLU A 81 -10.08 -10.18 -10.55
C GLU A 81 -11.50 -10.20 -11.10
N GLU A 82 -11.93 -11.31 -11.72
CA GLU A 82 -13.27 -11.47 -12.27
C GLU A 82 -14.35 -11.36 -11.18
N LYS A 83 -14.08 -11.91 -9.99
CA LYS A 83 -14.99 -11.80 -8.83
C LYS A 83 -15.07 -10.39 -8.27
N LEU A 84 -13.97 -9.63 -8.30
CA LEU A 84 -13.93 -8.26 -7.76
C LEU A 84 -14.31 -7.17 -8.75
N ALA A 85 -14.21 -7.44 -10.06
CA ALA A 85 -14.54 -6.50 -11.12
C ALA A 85 -15.93 -5.83 -10.94
N PRO A 86 -17.00 -6.55 -10.54
CA PRO A 86 -18.31 -5.94 -10.32
C PRO A 86 -18.35 -4.93 -9.16
N PHE A 87 -17.35 -4.93 -8.28
CA PHE A 87 -17.29 -4.05 -7.11
C PHE A 87 -16.35 -2.85 -7.31
N LEU A 88 -15.61 -2.79 -8.42
CA LEU A 88 -14.71 -1.68 -8.72
C LEU A 88 -15.47 -0.35 -8.75
N ASP A 89 -14.89 0.66 -8.10
CA ASP A 89 -15.42 2.02 -7.93
C ASP A 89 -16.80 2.10 -7.26
N LYS A 90 -17.28 1.00 -6.67
CA LYS A 90 -18.49 1.00 -5.85
C LYS A 90 -18.19 1.39 -4.42
N TRP A 91 -19.20 2.01 -3.81
CA TRP A 91 -19.18 2.50 -2.45
C TRP A 91 -20.05 1.63 -1.56
N PHE A 92 -19.58 1.34 -0.35
CA PHE A 92 -20.27 0.50 0.62
C PHE A 92 -20.38 1.20 1.96
N LEU A 93 -21.47 0.92 2.68
CA LEU A 93 -21.69 1.36 4.05
C LEU A 93 -21.85 0.12 4.93
N ASP A 94 -20.96 -0.06 5.91
CA ASP A 94 -21.10 -1.08 6.96
C ASP A 94 -20.83 -0.46 8.33
N LYS A 95 -21.73 -0.70 9.30
CA LYS A 95 -21.62 -0.22 10.70
C LYS A 95 -21.12 1.23 10.80
N GLU A 96 -21.75 2.10 10.03
CA GLU A 96 -21.42 3.53 9.87
C GLU A 96 -20.14 3.85 9.09
N GLN A 97 -19.25 2.92 8.78
CA GLN A 97 -18.04 3.20 8.00
C GLN A 97 -18.32 3.15 6.49
N VAL A 98 -17.69 4.08 5.76
CA VAL A 98 -17.80 4.16 4.31
C VAL A 98 -16.57 3.53 3.69
N TYR A 99 -16.79 2.70 2.67
CA TYR A 99 -15.74 2.00 1.97
C TYR A 99 -15.83 2.23 0.47
N LYS A 100 -14.68 2.23 -0.21
CA LYS A 100 -14.59 2.26 -1.67
C LYS A 100 -13.63 1.18 -2.14
N VAL A 101 -14.03 0.37 -3.11
CA VAL A 101 -13.13 -0.61 -3.74
C VAL A 101 -12.47 0.04 -4.95
N VAL A 102 -11.14 0.01 -5.00
CA VAL A 102 -10.33 0.61 -6.07
C VAL A 102 -9.25 -0.35 -6.55
N LYS A 103 -8.81 -0.22 -7.79
CA LYS A 103 -7.64 -0.94 -8.32
C LYS A 103 -6.51 0.06 -8.58
N ALA A 104 -5.39 -0.11 -7.88
CA ALA A 104 -4.22 0.75 -8.04
C ALA A 104 -2.93 -0.05 -7.85
N LYS A 105 -1.87 0.32 -8.58
CA LYS A 105 -0.59 -0.40 -8.58
C LYS A 105 -0.74 -1.92 -8.78
N GLY A 106 -1.70 -2.36 -9.60
CA GLY A 106 -1.95 -3.79 -9.86
C GLY A 106 -2.56 -4.56 -8.68
N GLN A 107 -3.15 -3.88 -7.70
CA GLN A 107 -3.78 -4.51 -6.52
C GLN A 107 -5.19 -3.97 -6.32
N PHE A 108 -6.07 -4.84 -5.81
CA PHE A 108 -7.39 -4.44 -5.33
C PHE A 108 -7.27 -3.95 -3.90
N LEU A 109 -7.76 -2.75 -3.66
CA LEU A 109 -7.68 -2.06 -2.38
C LEU A 109 -9.09 -1.68 -1.92
N LEU A 110 -9.29 -1.71 -0.63
CA LEU A 110 -10.46 -1.18 0.06
C LEU A 110 -10.03 0.08 0.78
N LEU A 111 -10.51 1.24 0.34
CA LEU A 111 -10.33 2.50 1.04
C LEU A 111 -11.33 2.56 2.20
N VAL A 112 -10.85 2.79 3.41
CA VAL A 112 -11.66 2.94 4.61
C VAL A 112 -11.71 4.42 4.98
N PHE A 113 -12.93 4.99 4.98
CA PHE A 113 -13.16 6.38 5.35
C PHE A 113 -13.61 6.44 6.82
N THR A 114 -12.72 6.94 7.67
CA THR A 114 -13.04 7.23 9.08
C THR A 114 -13.47 8.68 9.24
N ASN A 115 -13.62 9.16 10.47
CA ASN A 115 -13.97 10.57 10.68
C ASN A 115 -12.76 11.51 10.44
N ASN A 116 -11.55 11.00 10.67
CA ASN A 116 -10.35 11.82 10.72
C ASN A 116 -9.36 11.48 9.59
N ASP A 117 -9.48 10.27 9.01
CA ASP A 117 -8.50 9.80 8.04
C ASP A 117 -9.09 8.81 7.03
N ILE A 118 -8.42 8.69 5.90
CA ILE A 118 -8.67 7.70 4.87
C ILE A 118 -7.42 6.84 4.74
N TYR A 119 -7.56 5.54 4.96
CA TYR A 119 -6.46 4.61 4.80
C TYR A 119 -6.86 3.45 3.87
N PRO A 120 -5.92 2.94 3.07
CA PRO A 120 -6.16 1.78 2.22
C PRO A 120 -5.91 0.48 2.99
N CYS A 121 -6.64 -0.56 2.61
CA CYS A 121 -6.39 -1.95 2.98
C CYS A 121 -6.29 -2.79 1.71
N ARG A 122 -5.41 -3.79 1.66
CA ARG A 122 -5.37 -4.73 0.52
C ARG A 122 -6.49 -5.74 0.64
N ILE A 123 -7.26 -5.97 -0.42
CA ILE A 123 -8.20 -7.09 -0.46
C ILE A 123 -7.41 -8.34 -0.83
N VAL A 124 -7.40 -9.32 0.07
CA VAL A 124 -6.65 -10.58 -0.08
C VAL A 124 -7.55 -11.69 -0.60
N ASN A 125 -8.82 -11.68 -0.19
CA ASN A 125 -9.78 -12.70 -0.60
C ASN A 125 -11.21 -12.16 -0.62
N TYR A 126 -12.07 -12.82 -1.39
CA TYR A 126 -13.49 -12.53 -1.48
C TYR A 126 -14.30 -13.83 -1.36
N ILE A 127 -15.23 -13.85 -0.41
CA ILE A 127 -16.10 -14.98 -0.14
C ILE A 127 -17.55 -14.50 -0.26
N ASN A 128 -18.36 -15.24 -1.01
CA ASN A 128 -19.80 -15.01 -1.06
C ASN A 128 -20.50 -16.23 -0.45
N GLU A 129 -20.97 -16.08 0.78
CA GLU A 129 -21.67 -17.13 1.53
C GLU A 129 -23.10 -16.66 1.81
N ASN A 130 -24.08 -17.46 1.40
CA ASN A 130 -25.51 -17.19 1.66
C ASN A 130 -25.98 -15.80 1.18
N GLY A 131 -25.39 -15.29 0.10
CA GLY A 131 -25.72 -13.96 -0.46
C GLY A 131 -25.07 -12.79 0.28
N ILE A 132 -24.22 -13.05 1.29
CA ILE A 132 -23.43 -12.04 1.98
C ILE A 132 -22.03 -12.03 1.35
N SER A 133 -21.67 -10.88 0.81
CA SER A 133 -20.34 -10.59 0.28
C SER A 133 -19.39 -10.25 1.44
N LYS A 134 -18.33 -11.05 1.60
CA LYS A 134 -17.28 -10.86 2.61
C LYS A 134 -15.95 -10.52 1.94
N PHE A 135 -15.35 -9.39 2.30
CA PHE A 135 -13.98 -9.06 1.91
C PHE A 135 -13.01 -9.37 3.05
N MET A 136 -11.97 -10.15 2.76
CA MET A 136 -10.84 -10.34 3.66
C MET A 136 -9.76 -9.32 3.31
N VAL A 137 -9.33 -8.53 4.30
CA VAL A 137 -8.41 -7.41 4.06
C VAL A 137 -7.14 -7.49 4.90
N ASN A 138 -6.01 -7.11 4.32
CA ASN A 138 -4.74 -6.94 5.02
C ASN A 138 -4.40 -5.44 5.11
N ARG A 139 -4.15 -4.96 6.32
CA ARG A 139 -3.84 -3.54 6.61
C ARG A 139 -2.37 -3.18 6.46
N LYS A 140 -1.47 -4.17 6.30
CA LYS A 140 -0.04 -3.94 6.14
C LYS A 140 0.25 -3.42 4.73
N LEU A 141 0.15 -2.11 4.57
CA LEU A 141 0.59 -1.38 3.38
C LEU A 141 1.76 -0.46 3.72
N THR A 142 2.62 -0.22 2.75
CA THR A 142 3.77 0.67 2.91
C THR A 142 3.37 2.13 2.75
N SER A 143 4.29 3.04 3.08
CA SER A 143 4.10 4.49 2.95
C SER A 143 3.78 4.94 1.53
N GLU A 144 4.10 4.14 0.51
CA GLU A 144 3.75 4.46 -0.87
C GLU A 144 2.24 4.39 -1.19
N PHE A 145 1.45 3.83 -0.29
CA PHE A 145 -0.01 3.79 -0.37
C PHE A 145 -0.66 4.86 0.53
N HIS A 146 0.12 5.71 1.20
CA HIS A 146 -0.46 6.83 1.95
C HIS A 146 -1.21 7.76 1.00
N LEU A 147 -2.45 8.12 1.35
CA LEU A 147 -3.27 8.99 0.50
C LEU A 147 -2.80 10.45 0.56
N PHE A 148 -2.24 10.87 1.68
CA PHE A 148 -1.76 12.23 1.92
C PHE A 148 -0.24 12.24 2.03
N LYS A 149 0.41 13.30 1.55
CA LYS A 149 1.88 13.38 1.51
C LYS A 149 2.56 13.42 2.89
N ASN A 150 1.85 13.88 3.92
CA ASN A 150 2.43 14.17 5.25
C ASN A 150 1.98 13.21 6.36
N GLN A 151 1.42 12.04 6.04
CA GLN A 151 1.21 10.98 7.04
C GLN A 151 2.57 10.40 7.48
N GLY A 152 3.18 10.98 8.52
CA GLY A 152 4.31 10.38 9.24
C GLY A 152 5.60 11.21 9.43
N VAL A 153 5.62 12.51 9.11
CA VAL A 153 6.77 13.37 9.44
C VAL A 153 6.26 14.63 10.14
N GLY A 154 6.51 14.75 11.44
CA GLY A 154 6.38 16.04 12.12
C GLY A 154 7.39 17.01 11.52
N ILE A 155 6.91 18.01 10.79
CA ILE A 155 7.76 19.08 10.28
C ILE A 155 7.91 20.09 11.43
N TYR A 156 9.07 20.08 12.06
CA TYR A 156 9.44 21.07 13.06
C TYR A 156 10.05 22.29 12.35
N ASP A 157 9.54 23.49 12.64
CA ASP A 157 10.19 24.74 12.24
C ASP A 157 11.58 24.85 12.89
N VAL A 158 12.42 25.75 12.40
CA VAL A 158 13.72 26.19 12.99
C VAL A 158 13.56 26.57 14.48
N ASN A 159 12.33 26.83 14.93
CA ASN A 159 11.97 27.11 16.32
C ASN A 159 11.39 25.92 17.11
N ASN A 160 11.47 24.68 16.61
CA ASN A 160 10.86 23.48 17.20
C ASN A 160 9.34 23.58 17.46
N LYS A 161 8.63 24.45 16.73
CA LYS A 161 7.17 24.45 16.71
C LYS A 161 6.70 23.51 15.62
N GLU A 162 5.73 22.65 15.93
CA GLU A 162 5.02 21.86 14.91
C GLU A 162 4.37 22.84 13.94
N VAL A 163 4.83 22.82 12.69
CA VAL A 163 4.15 23.52 11.61
C VAL A 163 3.08 22.57 11.11
N GLU A 164 1.82 22.86 11.45
CA GLU A 164 0.67 22.30 10.74
C GLU A 164 0.69 22.85 9.30
N GLU A 165 1.55 22.32 8.44
CA GLU A 165 1.29 22.44 7.00
C GLU A 165 -0.07 21.80 6.73
N PRO A 166 -0.92 22.40 5.87
CA PRO A 166 -2.25 21.86 5.62
C PRO A 166 -2.09 20.42 5.14
N GLN A 167 -2.69 19.48 5.89
CA GLN A 167 -2.70 18.02 5.68
C GLN A 167 -3.31 17.57 4.34
N ASP A 168 -3.44 18.47 3.37
CA ASP A 168 -4.48 18.44 2.36
C ASP A 168 -4.00 18.12 0.95
N SER A 169 -2.69 17.99 0.73
CA SER A 169 -2.19 17.61 -0.58
C SER A 169 -2.15 16.08 -0.74
N LEU A 170 -2.98 15.58 -1.65
CA LEU A 170 -2.99 14.18 -2.04
C LEU A 170 -1.60 13.76 -2.56
N SER A 171 -1.16 12.58 -2.16
CA SER A 171 0.00 11.90 -2.73
C SER A 171 -0.27 11.51 -4.19
N SER A 172 0.75 11.07 -4.92
CA SER A 172 0.57 10.53 -6.27
C SER A 172 -0.42 9.35 -6.28
N PHE A 173 -0.40 8.52 -5.24
CA PHE A 173 -1.36 7.45 -5.03
C PHE A 173 -2.76 8.00 -4.73
N GLY A 174 -2.89 8.94 -3.79
CA GLY A 174 -4.18 9.55 -3.43
C GLY A 174 -4.92 10.14 -4.63
N LYS A 175 -4.20 10.82 -5.54
CA LYS A 175 -4.75 11.37 -6.79
C LYS A 175 -5.24 10.31 -7.78
N GLN A 176 -4.74 9.08 -7.70
CA GLN A 176 -5.17 7.99 -8.57
C GLN A 176 -6.46 7.33 -8.07
N VAL A 177 -6.68 7.28 -6.76
CA VAL A 177 -7.76 6.48 -6.16
C VAL A 177 -8.97 7.27 -5.68
N ILE A 178 -8.79 8.58 -5.45
CA ILE A 178 -9.84 9.50 -5.03
C ILE A 178 -9.89 10.69 -5.97
N SER A 179 -11.08 11.01 -6.46
CA SER A 179 -11.34 12.23 -7.22
C SER A 179 -11.42 13.44 -6.31
N GLU A 180 -11.12 14.63 -6.84
CA GLU A 180 -11.19 15.88 -6.07
C GLU A 180 -12.58 16.13 -5.48
N ASN A 181 -13.64 15.81 -6.22
CA ASN A 181 -15.02 15.94 -5.74
C ASN A 181 -15.32 15.04 -4.53
N GLU A 182 -14.89 13.78 -4.57
CA GLU A 182 -15.06 12.84 -3.46
C GLU A 182 -14.32 13.33 -2.21
N LEU A 183 -13.09 13.83 -2.39
CA LEU A 183 -12.30 14.40 -1.30
C LEU A 183 -12.98 15.64 -0.70
N ILE A 184 -13.48 16.54 -1.54
CA ILE A 184 -14.20 17.75 -1.08
C ILE A 184 -15.42 17.35 -0.24
N LYS A 185 -16.23 16.39 -0.70
CA LYS A 185 -17.39 15.91 0.06
C LYS A 185 -17.00 15.27 1.39
N TYR A 186 -15.90 14.52 1.42
CA TYR A 186 -15.35 13.96 2.65
C TYR A 186 -14.89 15.04 3.63
N LYS A 187 -14.21 16.10 3.15
CA LYS A 187 -13.74 17.23 3.97
C LYS A 187 -14.88 18.00 4.64
N TYR A 188 -16.05 18.08 4.01
CA TYR A 188 -17.27 18.64 4.62
C TYR A 188 -17.89 17.71 5.68
N GLY A 189 -17.30 16.55 5.91
CA GLY A 189 -17.74 15.58 6.89
C GLY A 189 -18.29 14.31 6.24
N LYS A 190 -18.09 13.21 6.96
CA LYS A 190 -18.55 11.88 6.57
C LYS A 190 -20.06 11.80 6.29
N GLY A 191 -20.89 12.52 7.05
CA GLY A 191 -22.34 12.61 6.81
C GLY A 191 -22.67 13.18 5.42
N THR A 192 -22.01 14.29 5.06
CA THR A 192 -22.13 14.94 3.75
C THR A 192 -21.73 14.02 2.60
N LEU A 193 -20.66 13.22 2.79
CA LEU A 193 -20.25 12.21 1.82
C LEU A 193 -21.32 11.12 1.64
N ILE A 194 -21.88 10.60 2.74
CA ILE A 194 -22.93 9.56 2.68
C ILE A 194 -24.19 10.09 1.98
N GLU A 195 -24.64 11.30 2.31
CA GLU A 195 -25.81 11.92 1.67
C GLU A 195 -25.60 12.11 0.17
N TRP A 196 -24.41 12.60 -0.22
CA TRP A 196 -24.05 12.76 -1.62
C TRP A 196 -24.02 11.42 -2.37
N LEU A 197 -23.42 10.38 -1.77
CA LEU A 197 -23.38 9.04 -2.36
C LEU A 197 -24.78 8.41 -2.52
N LYS A 198 -25.71 8.71 -1.60
CA LYS A 198 -27.11 8.28 -1.70
C LYS A 198 -27.84 9.00 -2.83
N GLN A 199 -27.66 10.31 -2.96
CA GLN A 199 -28.26 11.10 -4.04
C GLN A 199 -27.79 10.66 -5.43
N ASP A 200 -26.51 10.31 -5.55
CA ASP A 200 -25.89 9.88 -6.80
C ASP A 200 -26.14 8.38 -7.12
N GLY A 201 -26.85 7.66 -6.24
CA GLY A 201 -27.16 6.23 -6.43
C GLY A 201 -25.94 5.31 -6.42
N LYS A 202 -24.79 5.78 -5.91
CA LYS A 202 -23.52 5.04 -5.89
C LYS A 202 -23.34 4.15 -4.65
N LEU A 203 -24.17 4.37 -3.62
CA LEU A 203 -24.08 3.63 -2.38
C LEU A 203 -24.76 2.27 -2.48
N VAL A 204 -23.99 1.20 -2.25
CA VAL A 204 -24.49 -0.17 -2.18
C VAL A 204 -24.48 -0.62 -0.72
N GLU A 205 -25.60 -1.16 -0.26
CA GLU A 205 -25.72 -1.72 1.09
C GLU A 205 -25.41 -3.22 1.08
N LYS A 206 -24.76 -3.71 2.15
CA LYS A 206 -24.45 -5.12 2.49
C LYS A 206 -23.13 -5.68 1.98
N ILE A 207 -22.04 -5.30 2.64
CA ILE A 207 -20.78 -6.05 2.62
C ILE A 207 -20.27 -6.19 4.05
N GLU A 208 -19.74 -7.36 4.37
CA GLU A 208 -19.06 -7.62 5.63
C GLU A 208 -17.54 -7.62 5.42
N ILE A 209 -16.80 -6.98 6.32
CA ILE A 209 -15.34 -6.85 6.21
C ILE A 209 -14.70 -7.64 7.34
N VAL A 210 -13.84 -8.58 6.96
CA VAL A 210 -13.08 -9.44 7.86
C VAL A 210 -11.60 -9.03 7.77
N ASN A 211 -10.98 -8.71 8.92
CA ASN A 211 -9.55 -8.39 9.00
C ASN A 211 -8.71 -9.64 9.27
#